data_AF-A0A554WNB6-F1
#
_entry.id   AF-A0A554WNB6-F1
#
_cell.length_a   1.000
_cell.length_b   1.000
_cell.length_c   1.000
_cell.angle_alpha   90.00
_cell.angle_beta   90.00
_cell.angle_gamma   90.00
#
_symmetry.space_group_name_H-M   'P 1'
#
loop_
_entity.id
_entity.type
_entity.pdbx_description
1 polymer ?
#
loop_
_entity_poly.entity_id
_entity_poly.type
_entity_poly.pdbx_seq_one_letter_code
_entity_poly.pdbx_strand_id
1 'polypeptide(L)' 'MLDSAEAWIAARNLRNRLVHEYQTDAETFAQDLRLAQEAARLLLHTYARLREDAHRRLGVPADRLPPALDVKI' A
#
# COMPACT_ATOMS: atom_id res chain seq x y z
N MET A 1 -10.16 -2.35 6.21
CA MET A 1 -9.51 -3.41 7.02
C MET A 1 -8.35 -4.05 6.25
N LEU A 2 -7.30 -4.52 6.93
CA LEU A 2 -6.15 -5.21 6.35
C LEU A 2 -6.44 -6.71 6.28
N ASP A 3 -6.30 -7.33 5.11
CA ASP A 3 -6.65 -8.74 4.92
C ASP A 3 -5.54 -9.71 5.38
N SER A 4 -4.29 -9.25 5.43
CA SER A 4 -3.15 -10.04 5.93
C SER A 4 -2.08 -9.12 6.53
N ALA A 5 -1.67 -9.42 7.76
CA ALA A 5 -0.56 -8.72 8.42
C ALA A 5 0.79 -9.08 7.78
N GLU A 6 0.92 -10.32 7.29
CA GLU A 6 2.10 -10.83 6.62
C GLU A 6 2.37 -10.07 5.32
N ALA A 7 1.33 -9.86 4.50
CA ALA A 7 1.43 -9.08 3.26
C ALA A 7 1.86 -7.63 3.53
N TRP A 8 1.38 -7.05 4.62
CA TRP A 8 1.80 -5.70 5.05
C TRP A 8 3.26 -5.64 5.50
N ILE A 9 3.71 -6.62 6.28
CA ILE A 9 5.11 -6.73 6.71
C ILE A 9 6.03 -6.92 5.50
N ALA A 10 5.64 -7.77 4.55
CA ALA A 10 6.37 -7.98 3.31
C ALA A 10 6.50 -6.69 2.49
N ALA A 11 5.40 -5.94 2.31
CA ALA A 11 5.41 -4.65 1.64
C ALA A 11 6.35 -3.63 2.33
N ARG A 12 6.34 -3.59 3.67
CA ARG A 12 7.22 -2.72 4.46
C ARG A 12 8.70 -3.09 4.25
N ASN A 13 9.04 -4.37 4.27
CA ASN A 13 10.41 -4.86 4.06
C ASN A 13 10.87 -4.55 2.64
N LEU A 14 10.02 -4.77 1.63
CA LEU A 14 10.29 -4.42 0.24
C LEU A 14 10.59 -2.93 0.06
N ARG A 15 9.80 -2.05 0.69
CA ARG A 15 10.07 -0.60 0.69
C ARG A 15 11.43 -0.28 1.30
N ASN A 16 11.82 -0.95 2.38
CA ASN A 16 13.13 -0.71 3.00
C ASN A 16 14.25 -1.09 2.03
N ARG A 17 14.15 -2.26 1.39
CA ARG A 17 15.09 -2.74 0.38
C ARG A 17 15.18 -1.81 -0.82
N LEU A 18 14.05 -1.35 -1.35
CA LEU A 18 14.02 -0.45 -2.51
C LEU A 18 14.56 0.96 -2.24
N VAL A 19 14.44 1.46 -1.01
CA VAL A 19 14.82 2.85 -0.66
C VAL A 19 16.23 2.93 -0.04
N HIS A 20 16.65 1.90 0.70
CA HIS A 20 17.86 1.97 1.53
C HIS A 20 18.95 0.98 1.12
N GLU A 21 18.63 -0.09 0.37
CA GLU A 21 19.63 -1.06 -0.06
C GLU A 21 20.03 -0.71 -1.50
N TYR A 22 21.32 -0.40 -1.70
CA TYR A 22 21.87 -0.18 -3.04
C TYR A 22 21.77 -1.48 -3.85
N GLN A 23 20.83 -1.52 -4.78
CA GLN A 23 20.60 -2.67 -5.64
C GLN A 23 21.73 -2.76 -6.67
N THR A 24 22.67 -3.69 -6.45
CA THR A 24 23.77 -3.95 -7.37
C THR A 24 23.41 -5.00 -8.44
N ASP A 25 22.32 -5.75 -8.23
CA ASP A 25 21.81 -6.74 -9.16
C ASP A 25 20.52 -6.25 -9.84
N ALA A 26 20.57 -6.11 -11.16
CA ALA A 26 19.46 -5.63 -11.97
C ALA A 26 18.28 -6.62 -12.00
N GLU A 27 18.53 -7.94 -11.88
CA GLU A 27 17.47 -8.93 -11.92
C GLU A 27 16.63 -8.89 -10.64
N THR A 28 17.27 -8.89 -9.47
CA THR A 28 16.62 -8.69 -8.17
C THR A 28 15.83 -7.39 -8.14
N PHE A 29 16.41 -6.29 -8.66
CA PHE A 29 15.72 -5.01 -8.71
C PHE A 29 14.45 -5.06 -9.59
N ALA A 30 14.51 -5.70 -10.75
CA ALA A 30 13.34 -5.86 -11.62
C ALA A 30 12.23 -6.69 -10.94
N GLN A 31 12.60 -7.73 -10.19
CA GLN A 31 11.66 -8.52 -9.39
C GLN A 31 11.02 -7.67 -8.29
N ASP A 32 11.83 -6.87 -7.59
CA ASP A 32 11.36 -5.98 -6.53
C ASP A 32 10.39 -4.92 -7.02
N LEU A 33 10.63 -4.36 -8.22
CA LEU A 33 9.71 -3.40 -8.83
C LEU A 33 8.36 -4.03 -9.14
N ARG A 34 8.32 -5.30 -9.60
CA ARG A 34 7.05 -6.02 -9.80
C ARG A 34 6.32 -6.23 -8.48
N LEU A 35 7.02 -6.69 -7.44
CA LEU A 35 6.45 -6.84 -6.10
C LEU A 35 5.96 -5.49 -5.54
N ALA A 36 6.63 -4.39 -5.88
CA ALA A 36 6.25 -3.06 -5.42
C ALA A 36 4.92 -2.61 -6.04
N GLN A 37 4.66 -2.95 -7.29
CA GLN A 37 3.37 -2.69 -7.93
C GLN A 37 2.24 -3.43 -7.20
N GLU A 38 2.43 -4.71 -6.91
CA GLU A 38 1.46 -5.52 -6.18
C GLU A 38 1.22 -4.99 -4.76
N ALA A 39 2.30 -4.67 -4.03
CA ALA A 39 2.23 -4.07 -2.72
C ALA A 39 1.51 -2.72 -2.75
N ALA A 40 1.79 -1.85 -3.74
CA ALA A 40 1.12 -0.56 -3.88
C ALA A 40 -0.40 -0.72 -4.07
N ARG A 41 -0.85 -1.70 -4.87
CA ARG A 41 -2.27 -2.02 -5.02
C ARG A 41 -2.92 -2.42 -3.69
N LEU A 42 -2.25 -3.28 -2.90
CA LEU A 42 -2.72 -3.67 -1.57
C LEU A 42 -2.88 -2.44 -0.66
N LEU A 43 -1.89 -1.53 -0.64
CA LEU A 43 -1.92 -0.32 0.17
C LEU A 43 -3.09 0.60 -0.21
N LEU A 44 -3.31 0.83 -1.51
CA LEU A 44 -4.40 1.66 -2.00
C LEU A 44 -5.78 1.07 -1.70
N HIS A 45 -5.95 -0.24 -1.86
CA HIS A 45 -7.20 -0.91 -1.51
C HIS A 45 -7.47 -0.81 0.00
N THR A 46 -6.43 -1.01 0.81
CA THR A 46 -6.52 -0.86 2.27
C THR A 46 -6.93 0.56 2.64
N TYR A 47 -6.35 1.57 2.00
CA TYR A 47 -6.71 2.97 2.19
C TYR A 47 -8.19 3.24 1.86
N ALA A 48 -8.65 2.81 0.69
CA ALA A 48 -10.04 3.01 0.27
C ALA A 48 -11.03 2.38 1.26
N ARG A 49 -10.74 1.15 1.72
CA ARG A 49 -11.56 0.45 2.71
C ARG A 49 -11.53 1.13 4.07
N LEU A 50 -10.38 1.60 4.54
CA LEU A 50 -10.29 2.33 5.81
C LEU A 50 -11.08 3.64 5.76
N ARG A 51 -11.03 4.35 4.64
CA ARG A 51 -11.83 5.57 4.41
C ARG A 51 -13.33 5.27 4.46
N GLU A 52 -13.77 4.20 3.82
CA GLU A 52 -15.17 3.77 3.83
C GLU A 52 -15.61 3.29 5.22
N ASP A 53 -14.79 2.50 5.91
CA ASP A 53 -15.02 2.04 7.27
C ASP A 53 -15.15 3.23 8.23
N ALA A 54 -14.26 4.23 8.12
CA ALA A 54 -14.32 5.44 8.94
C ALA A 54 -15.63 6.21 8.74
N HIS A 55 -16.10 6.31 7.51
CA HIS A 55 -17.38 6.95 7.23
C HIS A 55 -18.57 6.15 7.77
N ARG A 56 -18.66 4.87 7.40
CA ARG A 56 -19.86 4.04 7.63
C ARG A 56 -19.96 3.51 9.05
N ARG A 57 -18.84 3.13 9.65
CA ARG A 57 -18.82 2.44 10.96
C ARG A 57 -18.48 3.36 12.10
N LEU A 58 -17.62 4.36 11.86
CA LEU A 58 -17.19 5.33 12.87
C LEU A 58 -17.94 6.67 12.78
N GLY A 59 -18.78 6.85 11.76
CA GLY A 59 -19.59 8.07 11.59
C GLY A 59 -18.77 9.31 11.24
N VAL A 60 -17.56 9.14 10.70
CA VAL A 60 -16.72 10.28 10.32
C VAL A 60 -17.39 11.02 9.14
N PRO A 61 -17.65 12.34 9.27
CA PRO A 61 -18.24 13.14 8.20
C PRO A 61 -17.37 13.14 6.93
N ALA A 62 -18.01 13.13 5.76
CA ALA A 62 -17.33 12.98 4.47
C ALA A 62 -16.33 14.10 4.16
N ASP A 63 -16.59 15.31 4.65
CA ASP A 63 -15.73 16.50 4.56
C ASP A 63 -14.48 16.42 5.45
N ARG A 64 -14.47 15.51 6.44
CA ARG A 64 -13.31 15.22 7.30
C ARG A 64 -12.54 13.97 6.87
N LEU A 65 -13.01 13.27 5.84
CA LEU A 65 -12.27 12.13 5.28
C LEU A 65 -11.12 12.64 4.41
N PRO A 66 -9.97 11.94 4.43
CA PRO A 66 -8.94 12.11 3.40
C PRO A 66 -9.52 11.98 1.97
N PRO A 67 -8.90 12.59 0.96
CA PRO A 67 -9.41 12.57 -0.41
C PRO A 67 -9.47 11.14 -0.96
N ALA A 68 -10.42 10.85 -1.84
CA ALA A 68 -10.36 9.61 -2.61
C ALA A 68 -9.12 9.63 -3.51
N LEU A 69 -8.42 8.50 -3.60
CA LEU A 69 -7.25 8.36 -4.45
C LEU A 69 -7.70 7.67 -5.75
N ASP A 70 -7.59 8.38 -6.88
CA ASP A 70 -7.75 7.80 -8.22
C ASP A 70 -6.36 7.54 -8.81
N VAL A 71 -5.76 6.42 -8.42
CA VAL A 71 -4.42 6.04 -8.87
C VAL A 71 -4.54 4.84 -9.80
N LYS A 72 -4.10 5.02 -11.04
CA LYS A 72 -4.01 3.97 -12.06
C LYS A 72 -2.68 3.23 -11.88
N ILE A 73 -2.70 2.10 -11.16
CA ILE A 73 -1.52 1.21 -10.95
C ILE A 73 -1.66 -0.09 -11.74
#